data_AF-A0A7X7DSG9-F1
#
_entry.id   AF-A0A7X7DSG9-F1
#
_cell.length_a   1.000
_cell.length_b   1.000
_cell.length_c   1.000
_cell.angle_alpha   90.00
_cell.angle_beta   90.00
_cell.angle_gamma   90.00
#
_symmetry.space_group_name_H-M   'P 1'
#
loop_
_entity.id
_entity.type
_entity.pdbx_description
1 polymer ?
#
loop_
_entity_poly.entity_id
_entity_poly.type
_entity_poly.pdbx_seq_one_letter_code
_entity_poly.pdbx_strand_id
1 'polypeptide(L)'
;MSEVLRELVVALSLDGDNFSRNMRTINHQIKEAESTFRLAGAGIDKFEKSVKGTEAKLSMLGDKLAQQNRAVEQYSRALAAANQKLADSHARQEKMKASLTSARAEYEHLGQQVGAASDKYAEYARTLGE
;
A
#
# COMPACT_ATOMS: atom_id res chain seq x y z
N MET A 1 -12.46 9.03 10.74
CA MET A 1 -11.47 9.27 9.65
C MET A 1 -10.05 8.80 10.00
N SER A 2 -9.65 8.70 11.27
CA SER A 2 -8.27 8.30 11.69
C SER A 2 -7.95 6.80 11.46
N GLU A 3 -8.90 5.90 11.71
CA GLU A 3 -8.65 4.44 11.64
C GLU A 3 -8.34 3.94 10.22
N VAL A 4 -9.00 4.51 9.22
CA VAL A 4 -8.86 4.12 7.80
C VAL A 4 -7.47 4.48 7.26
N LEU A 5 -6.97 5.66 7.62
CA LEU A 5 -5.61 6.08 7.26
C LEU A 5 -4.56 5.23 7.98
N ARG A 6 -4.84 4.83 9.24
CA ARG A 6 -3.95 3.94 10.00
C ARG A 6 -3.84 2.55 9.38
N GLU A 7 -4.95 1.89 9.06
CA GLU A 7 -4.91 0.55 8.43
C GLU A 7 -4.21 0.58 7.07
N LEU A 8 -4.48 1.60 6.26
CA LEU A 8 -3.83 1.79 4.96
C LEU A 8 -2.31 1.94 5.11
N VAL A 9 -1.87 2.79 6.03
CA VAL A 9 -0.45 3.06 6.31
C VAL A 9 0.26 1.84 6.90
N VAL A 10 -0.42 1.09 7.78
CA VAL A 10 0.12 -0.16 8.37
C VAL A 10 0.32 -1.20 7.29
N ALA A 11 -0.69 -1.40 6.42
CA ALA A 11 -0.58 -2.37 5.33
C ALA A 11 0.49 -1.96 4.30
N LEU A 12 0.65 -0.66 4.00
CA LEU A 12 1.74 -0.17 3.15
C LEU A 12 3.11 -0.31 3.81
N SER A 13 3.22 -0.09 5.12
CA SER A 13 4.48 -0.21 5.87
C SER A 13 4.94 -1.67 5.94
N LEU A 14 4.02 -2.61 6.19
CA LEU A 14 4.32 -4.04 6.17
C LEU A 14 4.82 -4.50 4.79
N ASP A 15 4.18 -4.05 3.71
CA ASP A 15 4.63 -4.35 2.34
C ASP A 15 6.00 -3.72 2.06
N GLY A 16 6.24 -2.49 2.52
CA GLY A 16 7.51 -1.77 2.40
C GLY A 16 8.66 -2.40 3.19
N ASP A 17 8.39 -2.92 4.39
CA ASP A 17 9.37 -3.60 5.24
C ASP A 17 9.79 -4.95 4.65
N ASN A 18 8.82 -5.72 4.14
CA ASN A 18 9.07 -6.96 3.43
C ASN A 18 9.89 -6.72 2.14
N PHE A 19 9.57 -5.65 1.41
CA PHE A 19 10.32 -5.20 0.25
C PHE A 19 11.77 -4.79 0.61
N SER A 20 11.95 -3.96 1.64
CA SER A 20 13.26 -3.50 2.11
C SER A 20 14.17 -4.65 2.56
N ARG A 21 13.62 -5.67 3.21
CA ARG A 21 14.36 -6.88 3.58
C ARG A 21 14.78 -7.68 2.36
N ASN A 22 13.87 -7.95 1.43
CA ASN A 22 14.20 -8.68 0.20
C ASN A 22 15.27 -7.97 -0.63
N MET A 23 15.18 -6.65 -0.77
CA MET A 23 16.19 -5.85 -1.48
C MET A 23 17.56 -5.89 -0.79
N ARG A 24 17.61 -5.85 0.54
CA ARG A 24 18.86 -6.00 1.28
C ARG A 24 19.50 -7.37 1.02
N THR A 25 18.73 -8.44 1.07
CA THR A 25 19.22 -9.80 0.79
C THR A 25 19.72 -9.93 -0.65
N ILE A 26 18.97 -9.42 -1.64
CA ILE A 26 19.37 -9.44 -3.04
C ILE A 26 20.70 -8.68 -3.25
N ASN A 27 20.81 -7.47 -2.68
CA ASN A 27 22.03 -6.67 -2.79
C ASN A 27 23.24 -7.33 -2.12
N HIS A 28 23.02 -8.06 -1.02
CA HIS A 28 24.08 -8.81 -0.36
C HIS A 28 24.61 -9.94 -1.25
N GLN A 29 23.72 -10.72 -1.85
CA GLN A 29 24.07 -11.79 -2.79
C GLN A 29 24.81 -11.27 -4.02
N ILE A 30 24.42 -10.10 -4.57
CA ILE A 30 25.15 -9.45 -5.67
C ILE A 30 26.58 -9.14 -5.25
N LYS A 31 26.77 -8.52 -4.08
CA LYS A 31 28.10 -8.16 -3.58
C LYS A 31 28.98 -9.38 -3.32
N GLU A 32 28.41 -10.46 -2.80
CA GLU A 32 29.13 -11.72 -2.60
C GLU A 32 29.56 -12.36 -3.93
N ALA A 33 28.68 -12.38 -4.93
CA ALA A 33 29.01 -12.87 -6.27
C ALA A 33 30.13 -12.03 -6.93
N GLU A 34 30.03 -10.69 -6.84
CA GLU A 34 31.05 -9.76 -7.35
C GLU A 34 32.39 -9.93 -6.60
N SER A 35 32.36 -10.15 -5.29
CA SER A 35 33.56 -10.40 -4.48
C SER A 35 34.22 -11.73 -4.82
N THR A 36 33.43 -12.79 -4.98
CA THR A 36 33.91 -14.14 -5.37
C THR A 36 34.56 -14.10 -6.76
N PHE A 37 33.94 -13.39 -7.70
CA PHE A 37 34.52 -13.17 -9.04
C PHE A 37 35.86 -12.43 -8.96
N ARG A 38 35.94 -11.33 -8.18
CA ARG A 38 37.17 -10.57 -8.01
C ARG A 38 38.27 -11.39 -7.33
N LEU A 39 37.92 -12.21 -6.34
CA LEU A 39 38.85 -13.10 -5.65
C LEU A 39 39.40 -14.19 -6.59
N ALA A 40 38.55 -14.78 -7.43
CA ALA A 40 38.96 -15.77 -8.44
C ALA A 40 39.91 -15.17 -9.50
N GLY A 41 39.76 -13.88 -9.81
CA GLY A 41 40.64 -13.16 -10.73
C GLY A 41 41.94 -12.63 -10.12
N ALA A 42 42.01 -12.45 -8.79
CA ALA A 42 43.14 -11.82 -8.11
C ALA A 42 44.46 -12.63 -8.13
N GLY A 43 44.44 -13.87 -8.61
CA GLY A 43 45.62 -14.74 -8.74
C GLY A 43 45.94 -15.19 -10.17
N ILE A 44 45.15 -14.78 -11.17
CA ILE A 44 45.32 -15.22 -12.57
C ILE A 44 45.50 -13.98 -13.45
N ASP A 45 46.72 -13.76 -13.92
CA ASP A 45 47.03 -12.64 -14.80
C ASP A 45 46.21 -12.75 -16.11
N LYS A 46 45.54 -11.67 -16.51
CA LYS A 46 44.55 -11.65 -17.62
C LYS A 46 43.32 -12.58 -17.46
N PHE A 47 42.93 -12.98 -16.25
CA PHE A 47 41.71 -13.79 -16.01
C PHE A 47 40.48 -13.27 -16.75
N GLU A 48 40.22 -11.97 -16.66
CA GLU A 48 39.07 -11.31 -17.32
C GLU A 48 39.09 -11.43 -18.86
N LYS A 49 40.27 -11.66 -19.47
CA LYS A 49 40.43 -11.88 -20.92
C LYS A 49 40.46 -13.36 -21.30
N SER A 50 40.49 -14.26 -20.31
CA SER A 50 40.40 -15.70 -20.54
C SER A 50 38.95 -16.14 -20.75
N VAL A 51 38.76 -17.27 -21.43
CA VAL A 51 37.43 -17.88 -21.62
C VAL A 51 36.74 -18.11 -20.27
N LYS A 52 37.49 -18.61 -19.26
CA LYS A 52 36.98 -18.84 -17.90
C LYS A 52 36.52 -17.56 -17.18
N GLY A 53 37.26 -16.46 -17.32
CA GLY A 53 36.85 -15.19 -16.72
C GLY A 53 35.66 -14.55 -17.45
N THR A 54 35.54 -14.78 -18.76
CA THR A 54 34.38 -14.33 -19.55
C THR A 54 33.13 -15.14 -19.18
N GLU A 55 33.24 -16.46 -19.01
CA GLU A 55 32.15 -17.31 -18.52
C GLU A 55 31.71 -16.93 -17.11
N ALA A 56 32.66 -16.69 -16.20
CA ALA A 56 32.33 -16.27 -14.83
C ALA A 56 31.67 -14.89 -14.82
N LYS A 57 32.06 -13.96 -15.69
CA LYS A 57 31.42 -12.65 -15.85
C LYS A 57 30.02 -12.77 -16.43
N LEU A 58 29.82 -13.67 -17.40
CA LEU A 58 28.51 -13.96 -17.98
C LEU A 58 27.57 -14.56 -16.92
N SER A 59 28.04 -15.51 -16.11
CA SER A 59 27.28 -16.08 -15.00
C SER A 59 26.87 -14.99 -14.00
N MET A 60 27.82 -14.14 -13.59
CA MET A 60 27.57 -13.04 -12.67
C MET A 60 26.54 -12.04 -13.22
N LEU A 61 26.63 -11.72 -14.51
CA LEU A 61 25.65 -10.85 -15.18
C LEU A 61 24.27 -11.52 -15.27
N GLY A 62 24.21 -12.83 -15.53
CA GLY A 62 22.98 -13.61 -15.51
C GLY A 62 22.30 -13.61 -14.14
N ASP A 63 23.07 -13.82 -13.08
CA ASP A 63 22.58 -13.77 -11.70
C ASP A 63 22.05 -12.38 -11.34
N LYS A 64 22.79 -11.33 -11.73
CA LYS A 64 22.39 -9.93 -11.54
C LYS A 64 21.10 -9.59 -12.28
N LEU A 65 20.95 -10.07 -13.52
CA LEU A 65 19.74 -9.88 -14.31
C LEU A 65 18.55 -10.59 -13.67
N ALA A 66 18.73 -11.85 -13.24
CA ALA A 66 17.68 -12.61 -12.57
C ALA A 66 17.22 -11.92 -11.27
N GLN A 67 18.16 -11.38 -10.51
CA GLN A 67 17.89 -10.60 -9.30
C GLN A 67 17.17 -9.27 -9.59
N GLN A 68 17.56 -8.56 -10.65
CA GLN A 68 16.86 -7.34 -11.09
C GLN A 68 15.43 -7.66 -11.53
N ASN A 69 15.21 -8.75 -12.27
CA ASN A 69 13.86 -9.19 -12.67
C ASN A 69 12.98 -9.49 -11.43
N ARG A 70 13.53 -10.18 -10.42
CA ARG A 70 12.81 -10.41 -9.16
C ARG A 70 12.46 -9.11 -8.45
N ALA A 71 13.36 -8.12 -8.45
CA ALA A 71 13.08 -6.81 -7.88
C ALA A 71 11.95 -6.08 -8.64
N VAL A 72 11.97 -6.10 -9.98
CA VAL A 72 10.92 -5.52 -10.84
C VAL A 72 9.57 -6.20 -10.61
N GLU A 73 9.53 -7.52 -10.50
CA GLU A 73 8.29 -8.26 -10.17
C GLU A 73 7.73 -7.84 -8.80
N GLN A 74 8.61 -7.69 -7.81
CA GLN A 74 8.18 -7.23 -6.49
C GLN A 74 7.65 -5.78 -6.54
N TYR A 75 8.29 -4.89 -7.28
CA TYR A 75 7.78 -3.54 -7.50
C TYR A 75 6.42 -3.55 -8.20
N SER A 76 6.25 -4.37 -9.23
CA SER A 76 4.97 -4.51 -9.94
C SER A 76 3.85 -4.96 -9.00
N ARG A 77 4.11 -5.97 -8.15
CA ARG A 77 3.15 -6.44 -7.14
C ARG A 77 2.81 -5.37 -6.12
N ALA A 78 3.81 -4.66 -5.61
CA ALA A 78 3.60 -3.57 -4.65
C ALA A 78 2.77 -2.43 -5.26
N LEU A 79 3.04 -2.07 -6.52
CA LEU A 79 2.27 -1.05 -7.25
C LEU A 79 0.81 -1.49 -7.43
N ALA A 80 0.58 -2.73 -7.83
CA ALA A 80 -0.77 -3.28 -7.98
C ALA A 80 -1.54 -3.28 -6.65
N ALA A 81 -0.89 -3.70 -5.56
CA ALA A 81 -1.48 -3.67 -4.23
C ALA A 81 -1.80 -2.24 -3.76
N ALA A 82 -0.91 -1.27 -4.02
CA ALA A 82 -1.15 0.13 -3.70
C ALA A 82 -2.33 0.71 -4.49
N ASN A 83 -2.42 0.40 -5.78
CA ASN A 83 -3.54 0.83 -6.63
C ASN A 83 -4.88 0.24 -6.15
N GLN A 84 -4.91 -1.06 -5.79
CA GLN A 84 -6.12 -1.69 -5.25
C GLN A 84 -6.55 -1.02 -3.95
N LYS A 85 -5.61 -0.79 -3.02
CA LYS A 85 -5.89 -0.11 -1.75
C LYS A 85 -6.42 1.31 -1.96
N LEU A 86 -5.89 2.05 -2.94
CA LEU A 86 -6.38 3.38 -3.29
C LEU A 86 -7.82 3.32 -3.83
N ALA A 87 -8.11 2.39 -4.74
CA ALA A 87 -9.45 2.18 -5.28
C ALA A 87 -10.46 1.83 -4.17
N ASP A 88 -10.09 0.92 -3.26
CA ASP A 88 -10.93 0.54 -2.12
C ASP A 88 -11.17 1.73 -1.18
N SER A 89 -10.15 2.55 -0.92
CA SER A 89 -10.28 3.76 -0.11
C SER A 89 -11.24 4.76 -0.74
N HIS A 90 -11.13 4.96 -2.06
CA HIS A 90 -12.04 5.84 -2.80
C HIS A 90 -13.49 5.34 -2.73
N ALA A 91 -13.72 4.05 -2.99
CA ALA A 91 -15.06 3.45 -2.90
C ALA A 91 -15.66 3.59 -1.49
N ARG A 92 -14.86 3.39 -0.45
CA ARG A 92 -15.30 3.58 0.94
C ARG A 92 -15.60 5.04 1.26
N GLN A 93 -14.84 5.99 0.71
CA GLN A 93 -15.07 7.42 0.90
C GLN A 93 -16.41 7.84 0.28
N GLU A 94 -16.72 7.36 -0.92
CA GLU A 94 -18.01 7.62 -1.57
C GLU A 94 -19.17 7.04 -0.77
N LYS A 95 -19.03 5.82 -0.24
CA LYS A 95 -20.03 5.22 0.67
C LYS A 95 -20.23 6.06 1.94
N MET A 96 -19.14 6.57 2.52
CA MET A 96 -19.20 7.42 3.71
C MET A 96 -19.91 8.75 3.41
N LYS A 97 -19.63 9.38 2.27
CA LYS A 97 -20.35 10.59 1.83
C LYS A 97 -21.84 10.31 1.67
N ALA A 98 -22.21 9.22 1.00
CA ALA A 98 -23.61 8.84 0.83
C ALA A 98 -24.32 8.64 2.18
N SER A 99 -23.68 7.95 3.13
CA SER A 99 -24.22 7.74 4.48
C SER A 99 -24.35 9.04 5.28
N LEU A 100 -23.43 10.00 5.11
CA LEU A 100 -23.54 11.31 5.74
C LEU A 100 -24.69 12.13 5.16
N THR A 101 -24.89 12.06 3.84
CA THR A 101 -26.03 12.70 3.18
C THR A 101 -27.35 12.10 3.64
N SER A 102 -27.45 10.77 3.72
CA SER A 102 -28.68 10.11 4.20
C SER A 102 -28.96 10.45 5.67
N ALA A 103 -27.95 10.40 6.53
CA ALA A 103 -28.10 10.76 7.94
C ALA A 103 -28.57 12.21 8.10
N ARG A 104 -28.01 13.16 7.32
CA ARG A 104 -28.46 14.56 7.34
C ARG A 104 -29.93 14.70 6.97
N ALA A 105 -30.39 14.01 5.92
CA ALA A 105 -31.79 14.04 5.52
C ALA A 105 -32.70 13.45 6.62
N GLU A 106 -32.28 12.38 7.28
CA GLU A 106 -33.01 11.81 8.42
C GLU A 106 -33.08 12.77 9.61
N TYR A 107 -31.99 13.48 9.93
CA TYR A 107 -31.99 14.49 10.99
C TYR A 107 -32.91 15.68 10.68
N GLU A 108 -32.92 16.16 9.44
CA GLU A 108 -33.84 17.22 9.00
C GLU A 108 -35.29 16.78 9.15
N HIS A 109 -35.61 15.57 8.69
CA HIS A 109 -36.95 15.00 8.82
C HIS A 109 -37.37 14.81 10.28
N LEU A 110 -36.46 14.29 11.12
CA LEU A 110 -36.72 14.15 12.56
C LEU A 110 -36.95 15.51 13.22
N GLY A 111 -36.18 16.54 12.84
CA GLY A 111 -36.37 17.91 13.31
C GLY A 111 -37.75 18.47 12.96
N GLN A 112 -38.22 18.23 11.73
CA GLN A 112 -39.58 18.61 11.31
C GLN A 112 -40.66 17.90 12.13
N GLN A 113 -40.49 16.59 12.38
CA GLN A 113 -41.43 15.82 13.19
C GLN A 113 -41.49 16.30 14.64
N VAL A 114 -40.34 16.59 15.24
CA VAL A 114 -40.26 17.13 16.61
C VAL A 114 -40.91 18.51 16.70
N GLY A 115 -40.70 19.38 15.70
CA GLY A 115 -41.38 20.66 15.60
C GLY A 115 -42.91 20.50 15.55
N ALA A 116 -43.41 19.68 14.62
CA ALA A 116 -44.84 19.41 14.49
C ALA A 116 -45.45 18.78 15.76
N ALA A 117 -44.71 17.90 16.44
CA ALA A 117 -45.15 17.33 17.72
C ALA A 117 -45.20 18.39 18.84
N SER A 118 -44.24 19.31 18.86
CA SER A 118 -44.20 20.42 19.82
C SER A 118 -45.37 21.39 19.62
N ASP A 119 -45.69 21.71 18.36
CA ASP A 119 -46.84 22.56 18.01
C ASP A 119 -48.16 21.93 18.45
N LYS A 120 -48.35 20.63 18.17
CA LYS A 120 -49.52 19.88 18.63
C LYS A 120 -49.63 19.85 20.16
N TYR A 121 -48.51 19.64 20.86
CA TYR A 121 -48.51 19.66 22.33
C TYR A 121 -48.92 21.04 22.87
N ALA A 122 -48.42 22.12 22.26
CA ALA A 122 -48.79 23.48 22.64
C ALA A 122 -50.28 23.76 22.41
N GLU A 123 -50.85 23.25 21.31
CA GLU A 123 -52.28 23.36 21.00
C GLU A 123 -53.14 22.57 21.99
N TYR A 124 -52.77 21.33 22.33
CA TYR A 124 -53.45 20.53 23.36
C TYR A 124 -53.38 21.19 24.73
N ALA A 125 -52.22 21.71 25.13
CA ALA A 125 -52.08 22.43 26.40
C ALA A 125 -52.96 23.69 26.46
N ARG A 126 -53.18 24.36 25.33
CA ARG A 126 -54.03 25.56 25.24
C ARG A 126 -55.53 25.24 25.27
N THR A 127 -55.92 24.09 24.73
CA THR A 127 -57.32 23.65 24.58
C THR A 127 -57.86 22.84 25.76
N LEU A 128 -56.98 22.21 26.55
CA LEU A 128 -57.32 21.47 27.79
C LEU A 128 -57.12 22.31 29.06
N GLY A 129 -56.62 23.55 28.93
CA GLY A 129 -56.34 24.47 30.04
C GLY A 129 -57.46 25.46 30.37
N GLU A 130 -58.58 25.44 29.64
CA GLU A 130 -59.85 26.09 30.01
C GLU A 130 -60.80 25.07 30.66
#